data_AF-A0A8S3DW33-F1
#
_entry.id   AF-A0A8S3DW33-F1
#
_cell.length_a   1.000
_cell.length_b   1.000
_cell.length_c   1.000
_cell.angle_alpha   90.00
_cell.angle_beta   90.00
_cell.angle_gamma   90.00
#
_symmetry.space_group_name_H-M   'P 1'
#
loop_
_entity.id
_entity.type
_entity.pdbx_description
1 polymer ?
#
loop_
_entity_poly.entity_id
_entity_poly.type
_entity_poly.pdbx_seq_one_letter_code
_entity_poly.pdbx_strand_id
1 'polypeptide(L)' 'MNNESLTRDHGYPLRIIVPGSIGARSVKWVNRIVVSDKE' A
#
# COMPACT_ATOMS: atom_id res chain seq x y z
N MET A 1 1.16 -1.86 11.35
CA MET A 1 -0.16 -1.20 11.42
C MET A 1 -0.59 -1.21 12.88
N ASN A 2 -1.32 -0.20 13.35
CA ASN A 2 -1.73 -0.08 14.76
C ASN A 2 -0.52 -0.08 15.73
N ASN A 3 0.44 0.82 15.49
CA ASN A 3 1.69 0.94 16.25
C ASN A 3 2.65 -0.24 16.20
N GLU A 4 2.35 -1.29 15.44
CA GLU A 4 3.27 -2.40 15.18
C GLU A 4 3.82 -2.36 13.75
N SER A 5 4.87 -3.13 13.49
CA SER A 5 5.30 -3.39 12.11
C SER A 5 4.21 -4.13 11.33
N LEU A 6 4.22 -4.04 10.01
CA LEU A 6 3.31 -4.83 9.19
C LEU A 6 3.68 -6.32 9.29
N THR A 7 2.69 -7.20 9.29
CA THR A 7 2.93 -8.62 8.99
C THR A 7 3.13 -8.78 7.48
N ARG A 8 3.69 -9.93 7.06
CA ARG A 8 3.85 -10.23 5.62
C ARG A 8 2.53 -10.11 4.86
N ASP A 9 1.46 -10.66 5.41
CA ASP A 9 0.13 -10.63 4.78
C ASP A 9 -0.50 -9.24 4.78
N HIS A 10 -0.07 -8.35 5.68
CA HIS A 10 -0.48 -6.94 5.70
C HIS A 10 0.41 -6.03 4.85
N GLY A 11 1.38 -6.59 4.12
CA GLY A 11 2.18 -5.85 3.15
C GLY A 11 3.55 -5.41 3.65
N TYR A 12 4.14 -6.07 4.66
CA TYR A 12 5.52 -5.81 5.06
C TYR A 12 6.51 -5.94 3.89
N PRO A 13 7.49 -5.04 3.71
CA PRO A 13 7.86 -3.96 4.62
C PRO A 13 7.04 -2.67 4.41
N LEU A 14 6.39 -2.53 3.26
CA LEU A 14 5.77 -1.27 2.85
C LEU A 14 4.45 -1.51 2.09
N ARG A 15 3.44 -0.74 2.46
CA ARG A 15 2.10 -0.74 1.87
C ARG A 15 1.60 0.69 1.64
N ILE A 16 0.91 0.93 0.51
CA ILE A 16 0.14 2.16 0.29
C ILE A 16 -1.26 2.00 0.89
N ILE A 17 -1.78 3.09 1.48
CA ILE A 17 -3.17 3.20 1.96
C ILE A 17 -3.85 4.33 1.20
N VAL A 18 -4.99 4.03 0.58
CA VAL A 18 -5.84 5.01 -0.11
C VAL A 18 -7.20 5.05 0.58
N PRO A 19 -7.43 6.01 1.50
CA PRO A 19 -8.69 6.15 2.21
C PRO A 19 -9.86 6.40 1.24
N GLY A 20 -11.04 5.87 1.57
CA GLY A 20 -12.25 6.07 0.76
C GLY A 20 -12.28 5.29 -0.56
N SER A 21 -11.33 4.38 -0.80
CA SER A 21 -11.29 3.53 -2.00
C SER A 21 -11.37 2.04 -1.66
N ILE A 22 -11.53 1.21 -2.69
CA ILE A 22 -11.51 -0.24 -2.54
C ILE A 22 -10.11 -0.72 -2.11
N GLY A 23 -10.07 -1.82 -1.35
CA GLY A 23 -8.83 -2.35 -0.78
C GLY A 23 -7.74 -2.67 -1.82
N ALA A 24 -8.12 -2.97 -3.07
CA ALA A 24 -7.19 -3.24 -4.16
C ALA A 24 -6.29 -2.03 -4.51
N ARG A 25 -6.76 -0.78 -4.31
CA ARG A 25 -5.93 0.43 -4.52
C ARG A 25 -4.91 0.65 -3.40
N SER A 26 -5.05 -0.03 -2.26
CA SER A 26 -4.09 0.00 -1.16
C SER A 26 -3.04 -1.10 -1.32
N VAL A 27 -2.12 -0.91 -2.27
CA VAL A 27 -1.14 -1.90 -2.74
C VAL A 27 -0.19 -2.37 -1.63
N LYS A 28 -0.09 -3.69 -1.44
CA LYS A 28 0.86 -4.35 -0.52
C LYS A 28 2.20 -4.58 -1.24
N TRP A 29 3.30 -4.65 -0.47
CA TRP A 29 4.64 -5.00 -0.96
C TRP A 29 5.18 -4.06 -2.05
N VAL A 30 5.08 -2.76 -1.80
CA VAL A 30 5.46 -1.72 -2.77
C VAL A 30 6.94 -1.84 -3.14
N ASN A 31 7.22 -1.93 -4.44
CA ASN A 31 8.58 -2.00 -4.98
C ASN A 31 8.92 -0.88 -5.97
N ARG A 32 7.91 -0.16 -6.47
CA ARG A 32 8.06 0.92 -7.46
C ARG A 32 6.90 1.90 -7.34
N ILE A 33 7.20 3.18 -7.52
CA ILE A 33 6.21 4.27 -7.64
C ILE A 33 6.53 5.02 -8.93
N VAL A 34 5.51 5.29 -9.74
CA VAL A 34 5.62 6.05 -10.99
C VAL A 34 4.66 7.22 -10.91
N VAL A 35 5.15 8.41 -11.24
CA VAL A 35 4.31 9.61 -11.38
C VAL A 35 3.86 9.67 -12.84
N SER A 36 2.56 9.86 -13.05
CA SER A 36 1.93 9.88 -14.37
C SER A 36 0.84 10.96 -14.39
N ASP A 37 0.64 11.59 -15.54
CA ASP A 37 -0.47 12.52 -15.82
C ASP A 37 -1.75 11.79 -16.22
N LYS A 38 -1.68 10.45 -16.38
CA LYS A 38 -2.76 9.57 -16.80
C LYS A 38 -2.80 8.32 -15.91
N GLU A 39 -3.99 7.74 -15.76
CA GLU A 39 -4.19 6.47 -15.05
C GLU A 39 -3.62 5.28 -15.83
#